data_AF-A0A6H0A0I8-F1
#
_entry.id   AF-A0A6H0A0I8-F1
#
_cell.length_a   1.000
_cell.length_b   1.000
_cell.length_c   1.000
_cell.angle_alpha   90.00
_cell.angle_beta   90.00
_cell.angle_gamma   90.00
#
_symmetry.space_group_name_H-M   'P 1'
#
loop_
_entity.id
_entity.type
_entity.pdbx_description
1 polymer ?
#
loop_
_entity_poly.entity_id
_entity_poly.type
_entity_poly.pdbx_seq_one_letter_code
_entity_poly.pdbx_strand_id
1 'polypeptide(L)'
;MNYETKMAKILKENLFVNHRIEAQTGNTALQQITYKAQNTMEHNLVYTLTNNNIFVTGDFGEAVFTFPFTVTLHNLKNCSLELFRSSLNTFSKCSWHFDKETAISALKGYWEEKKVDSIYEDHDKIYEGFMFAIHCSNSVEDYNSELLPVITKTTADAQLLRVAADFGKCISPNLIAMWVGLLDIVRINEKTAINIEKVEVNTQYFKELLQYAEFSPTFIIGGDEFSDDHTDFKKVERYNDLAIALNEQGISYIKIPVTDLKSLQFGEKEAKGIEEYHARYKK
;
A
#
# COMPACT_ATOMS: atom_id res chain seq x y z
N MET A 1 10.22 -8.92 -17.69
CA MET A 1 9.55 -8.19 -16.60
C MET A 1 9.53 -6.72 -17.01
N ASN A 2 8.36 -6.08 -17.08
CA ASN A 2 8.27 -4.68 -17.51
C ASN A 2 8.87 -3.74 -16.45
N TYR A 3 9.15 -2.50 -16.85
CA TYR A 3 9.78 -1.46 -16.02
C TYR A 3 9.07 -1.31 -14.67
N GLU A 4 7.74 -1.23 -14.68
CA GLU A 4 6.95 -0.98 -13.48
C GLU A 4 7.07 -2.11 -12.46
N THR A 5 7.06 -3.38 -12.91
CA THR A 5 7.24 -4.53 -12.02
C THR A 5 8.66 -4.57 -11.45
N LYS A 6 9.67 -4.25 -12.28
CA LYS A 6 11.07 -4.15 -11.84
C LYS A 6 11.24 -3.06 -10.77
N MET A 7 10.66 -1.88 -11.01
CA MET A 7 10.74 -0.75 -10.10
C MET A 7 9.98 -1.02 -8.80
N ALA A 8 8.77 -1.58 -8.87
CA ALA A 8 7.99 -1.96 -7.69
C ALA A 8 8.73 -2.96 -6.80
N LYS A 9 9.42 -3.93 -7.42
CA LYS A 9 10.28 -4.89 -6.71
C LYS A 9 11.44 -4.19 -6.00
N ILE A 10 12.18 -3.32 -6.70
CA ILE A 10 13.30 -2.55 -6.13
C ILE A 10 12.85 -1.69 -4.95
N LEU A 11 11.74 -0.96 -5.10
CA LEU A 11 11.17 -0.12 -4.05
C LEU A 11 10.83 -0.95 -2.80
N LYS A 12 10.19 -2.10 -2.99
CA LYS A 12 9.82 -2.98 -1.88
C LYS A 12 11.02 -3.61 -1.18
N GLU A 13 12.00 -4.09 -1.94
CA GLU A 13 13.15 -4.84 -1.39
C GLU A 13 14.20 -3.93 -0.77
N ASN A 14 14.34 -2.69 -1.26
CA ASN A 14 15.41 -1.80 -0.83
C ASN A 14 14.90 -0.60 -0.04
N LEU A 15 13.80 0.04 -0.49
CA LEU A 15 13.36 1.32 0.08
C LEU A 15 12.37 1.13 1.23
N PHE A 16 11.41 0.21 1.06
CA PHE A 16 10.32 -0.03 2.02
C PHE A 16 10.54 -1.23 2.93
N VAL A 17 11.72 -1.85 2.92
CA VAL A 17 12.04 -3.07 3.69
C VAL A 17 11.76 -2.93 5.19
N ASN A 18 11.96 -1.74 5.75
CA ASN A 18 11.77 -1.42 7.17
C ASN A 18 10.59 -0.46 7.42
N HIS A 19 9.79 -0.19 6.38
CA HIS A 19 8.62 0.67 6.52
C HIS A 19 7.48 -0.05 7.21
N ARG A 20 6.69 0.72 7.94
CA ARG A 20 5.50 0.26 8.64
C ARG A 20 4.52 1.40 8.82
N ILE A 21 3.33 1.04 9.27
CA ILE A 21 2.33 2.01 9.72
C ILE A 21 2.80 2.56 11.08
N GLU A 22 3.17 3.84 11.11
CA GLU A 22 3.53 4.54 12.36
C GLU A 22 2.27 4.98 13.10
N ALA A 23 1.32 5.55 12.37
CA ALA A 23 0.06 6.04 12.91
C ALA A 23 -1.08 5.79 11.93
N GLN A 24 -2.24 5.47 12.49
CA GLN A 24 -3.49 5.35 11.76
C GLN A 24 -4.58 5.99 12.61
N THR A 25 -5.16 7.09 12.12
CA THR A 25 -6.14 7.91 12.85
C THR A 25 -7.40 8.11 12.02
N GLY A 26 -8.50 8.48 12.68
CA GLY A 26 -9.79 8.71 12.05
C GLY A 26 -10.67 7.46 11.98
N ASN A 27 -11.72 7.55 11.17
CA ASN A 27 -12.74 6.51 10.99
C ASN A 27 -12.83 6.09 9.51
N THR A 28 -13.81 5.25 9.16
CA THR A 28 -13.98 4.76 7.78
C THR A 28 -14.35 5.84 6.77
N ALA A 29 -14.87 6.99 7.19
CA ALA A 29 -15.21 8.11 6.31
C ALA A 29 -14.02 9.06 6.06
N LEU A 30 -13.12 9.17 7.03
CA LEU A 30 -11.88 9.93 6.95
C LEU A 30 -10.80 9.19 7.73
N GLN A 31 -9.87 8.60 7.00
CA GLN A 31 -8.76 7.83 7.57
C GLN A 31 -7.43 8.43 7.14
N GLN A 32 -6.55 8.69 8.10
CA GLN A 32 -5.18 9.12 7.82
C GLN A 32 -4.20 8.02 8.26
N ILE A 33 -3.21 7.72 7.40
CA ILE A 33 -2.23 6.66 7.62
C ILE A 33 -0.83 7.20 7.31
N THR A 34 0.05 7.16 8.30
CA THR A 34 1.47 7.50 8.15
C THR A 34 2.29 6.24 7.97
N TYR A 35 2.97 6.12 6.84
CA TYR A 35 3.81 4.99 6.46
C TYR A 35 5.25 5.44 6.27
N LYS A 36 6.16 4.96 7.12
CA LYS A 36 7.58 5.33 7.07
C LYS A 36 8.49 4.28 7.70
N ALA A 37 9.79 4.39 7.46
CA ALA A 37 10.80 3.61 8.14
C ALA A 37 10.97 4.05 9.61
N GLN A 38 11.20 3.07 10.49
CA GLN A 38 11.46 3.32 11.90
C GLN A 38 12.65 4.27 12.10
N ASN A 39 12.48 5.25 13.00
CA ASN A 39 13.54 6.17 13.42
C ASN A 39 14.16 7.01 12.29
N THR A 40 13.45 7.15 11.16
CA THR A 40 13.86 8.04 10.07
C THR A 40 12.74 9.04 9.76
N MET A 41 13.13 10.23 9.32
CA MET A 41 12.20 11.21 8.73
C MET A 41 12.09 11.05 7.21
N GLU A 42 12.88 10.13 6.63
CA GLU A 42 13.02 9.94 5.19
C GLU A 42 12.05 8.89 4.65
N HIS A 43 11.76 9.02 3.36
CA HIS A 43 10.87 8.17 2.59
C HIS A 43 9.49 8.02 3.23
N ASN A 44 8.98 9.11 3.83
CA ASN A 44 7.67 9.12 4.46
C ASN A 44 6.56 9.24 3.40
N LEU A 45 5.44 8.58 3.66
CA LEU A 45 4.21 8.67 2.88
C LEU A 45 3.03 8.79 3.84
N VAL A 46 2.22 9.83 3.65
CA VAL A 46 0.99 10.03 4.40
C VAL A 46 -0.19 9.91 3.44
N TYR A 47 -1.09 8.97 3.73
CA TYR A 47 -2.31 8.73 2.97
C TYR A 47 -3.50 9.26 3.74
N THR A 48 -4.31 10.10 3.12
CA THR A 48 -5.62 10.50 3.63
C THR A 48 -6.69 9.95 2.70
N LEU A 49 -7.46 8.97 3.20
CA LEU A 49 -8.54 8.30 2.49
C LEU A 49 -9.84 8.97 2.90
N THR A 50 -10.59 9.50 1.93
CA THR A 50 -11.90 10.10 2.21
C THR A 50 -12.81 10.05 0.99
N ASN A 51 -14.04 9.56 1.19
CA ASN A 51 -15.00 9.34 0.11
C ASN A 51 -14.34 8.57 -1.04
N ASN A 52 -14.27 9.16 -2.22
CA ASN A 52 -13.67 8.57 -3.42
C ASN A 52 -12.21 8.96 -3.63
N ASN A 53 -11.59 9.69 -2.69
CA ASN A 53 -10.28 10.29 -2.89
C ASN A 53 -9.21 9.69 -1.98
N ILE A 54 -8.00 9.60 -2.52
CA ILE A 54 -6.76 9.43 -1.76
C ILE A 54 -5.91 10.67 -1.97
N PHE A 55 -5.58 11.36 -0.88
CA PHE A 55 -4.53 12.37 -0.87
C PHE A 55 -3.25 11.72 -0.35
N VAL A 56 -2.17 11.81 -1.14
CA VAL A 56 -0.86 11.29 -0.75
C VAL A 56 0.10 12.45 -0.64
N THR A 57 0.82 12.55 0.47
CA THR A 57 1.90 13.53 0.66
C THR A 57 3.15 12.84 1.20
N GLY A 58 4.29 13.52 1.09
CA GLY A 58 5.57 13.07 1.61
C GLY A 58 6.72 13.25 0.62
N ASP A 59 7.80 12.50 0.80
CA ASP A 59 9.06 12.73 0.08
C ASP A 59 8.96 12.42 -1.43
N PHE A 60 8.00 11.59 -1.81
CA PHE A 60 7.71 11.24 -3.20
C PHE A 60 6.86 12.29 -3.92
N GLY A 61 6.42 13.33 -3.23
CA GLY A 61 5.58 14.41 -3.76
C GLY A 61 4.15 14.33 -3.23
N GLU A 62 3.28 15.09 -3.86
CA GLU A 62 1.89 15.27 -3.46
C GLU A 62 0.99 14.87 -4.60
N ALA A 63 0.05 13.96 -4.35
CA ALA A 63 -0.83 13.42 -5.36
C ALA A 63 -2.27 13.36 -4.85
N VAL A 64 -3.21 13.57 -5.77
CA VAL A 64 -4.64 13.35 -5.55
C VAL A 64 -5.10 12.27 -6.51
N PHE A 65 -5.70 11.21 -5.96
CA PHE A 65 -6.33 10.15 -6.73
C PHE A 65 -7.83 10.16 -6.48
N THR A 66 -8.62 10.09 -7.54
CA THR A 66 -10.09 10.02 -7.49
C THR A 66 -10.56 8.71 -8.10
N PHE A 67 -11.10 7.83 -7.28
CA PHE A 67 -11.57 6.49 -7.65
C PHE A 67 -13.07 6.49 -7.96
N PRO A 68 -13.56 5.54 -8.79
CA PRO A 68 -14.98 5.41 -9.08
C PRO A 68 -15.80 4.82 -7.91
N PHE A 69 -15.17 4.53 -6.77
CA PHE A 69 -15.78 3.93 -5.59
C PHE A 69 -15.28 4.60 -4.30
N THR A 70 -16.00 4.36 -3.20
CA THR A 70 -15.56 4.79 -1.86
C THR A 70 -14.27 4.07 -1.49
N VAL A 71 -13.22 4.86 -1.29
CA VAL A 71 -11.87 4.44 -0.94
C VAL A 71 -11.86 3.98 0.51
N THR A 72 -11.59 2.69 0.70
CA THR A 72 -11.29 2.08 1.99
C THR A 72 -10.12 1.11 1.80
N LEU A 73 -9.38 0.81 2.86
CA LEU A 73 -8.31 -0.20 2.80
C LEU A 73 -8.80 -1.55 2.27
N HIS A 74 -10.06 -1.91 2.58
CA HIS A 74 -10.68 -3.12 2.05
C HIS A 74 -10.85 -3.07 0.52
N ASN A 75 -11.38 -1.97 -0.01
CA ASN A 75 -11.63 -1.82 -1.45
C ASN A 75 -10.32 -1.70 -2.26
N LEU A 76 -9.21 -1.34 -1.61
CA LEU A 76 -7.91 -1.14 -2.25
C LEU A 76 -7.03 -2.40 -2.33
N LYS A 77 -7.46 -3.53 -1.75
CA LYS A 77 -6.71 -4.82 -1.74
C LYS A 77 -6.22 -5.26 -3.11
N ASN A 78 -7.03 -5.03 -4.14
CA ASN A 78 -6.74 -5.43 -5.52
C ASN A 78 -6.55 -4.21 -6.44
N CYS A 79 -6.10 -3.08 -5.90
CA CYS A 79 -5.84 -1.89 -6.70
C CYS A 79 -4.70 -2.13 -7.68
N SER A 80 -5.04 -2.39 -8.95
CA SER A 80 -4.04 -2.52 -10.01
C SER A 80 -3.30 -1.19 -10.21
N LEU A 81 -2.07 -1.26 -10.72
CA LEU A 81 -1.31 -0.07 -11.09
C LEU A 81 -2.03 0.74 -12.18
N GLU A 82 -2.75 0.07 -13.08
CA GLU A 82 -3.56 0.74 -14.11
C GLU A 82 -4.72 1.53 -13.50
N LEU A 83 -5.45 0.95 -12.54
CA LEU A 83 -6.51 1.65 -11.82
C LEU A 83 -5.94 2.83 -11.02
N PHE A 84 -4.83 2.61 -10.32
CA PHE A 84 -4.15 3.65 -9.55
C PHE A 84 -3.73 4.82 -10.46
N ARG A 85 -3.10 4.52 -11.59
CA ARG A 85 -2.69 5.53 -12.58
C ARG A 85 -3.87 6.26 -13.19
N SER A 86 -4.91 5.54 -13.63
CA SER A 86 -6.09 6.16 -14.25
C SER A 86 -6.90 7.02 -13.28
N SER A 87 -6.77 6.76 -11.97
CA SER A 87 -7.38 7.56 -10.91
C SER A 87 -6.57 8.82 -10.58
N LEU A 88 -5.36 9.01 -11.12
CA LEU A 88 -4.53 10.18 -10.83
C LEU A 88 -5.19 11.46 -11.39
N ASN A 89 -5.53 12.38 -10.49
CA ASN A 89 -6.14 13.66 -10.84
C ASN A 89 -5.09 14.78 -10.89
N THR A 90 -4.21 14.85 -9.89
CA THR A 90 -3.15 15.86 -9.82
C THR A 90 -1.91 15.26 -9.17
N PHE A 91 -0.73 15.67 -9.63
CA PHE A 91 0.56 15.28 -9.06
C PHE A 91 1.54 16.47 -9.08
N SER A 92 2.23 16.72 -7.96
CA SER A 92 3.16 17.85 -7.85
C SER A 92 4.51 17.62 -8.55
N LYS A 93 4.82 16.38 -8.96
CA LYS A 93 6.03 16.04 -9.74
C LYS A 93 5.67 15.56 -11.15
N CYS A 94 6.68 15.23 -11.96
CA CYS A 94 6.44 14.64 -13.27
C CYS A 94 5.82 13.24 -13.14
N SER A 95 4.72 13.02 -13.85
CA SER A 95 3.98 11.75 -13.86
C SER A 95 4.66 10.68 -14.72
N TRP A 96 5.56 11.10 -15.61
CA TRP A 96 6.19 10.24 -16.58
C TRP A 96 7.70 10.14 -16.36
N HIS A 97 8.24 8.98 -16.67
CA HIS A 97 9.67 8.70 -16.74
C HIS A 97 9.98 8.12 -18.11
N PHE A 98 11.18 8.42 -18.61
CA PHE A 98 11.65 7.88 -19.87
C PHE A 98 12.63 6.73 -19.60
N ASP A 99 12.22 5.52 -19.95
CA ASP A 99 13.03 4.31 -19.85
C ASP A 99 13.59 3.92 -21.23
N LYS A 100 14.90 4.08 -21.40
CA LYS A 100 15.60 3.80 -22.67
C LYS A 100 15.46 2.36 -23.12
N GLU A 101 15.57 1.40 -22.19
CA GLU A 101 15.47 -0.03 -22.50
C GLU A 101 14.09 -0.37 -23.08
N THR A 102 13.04 0.17 -22.46
CA THR A 102 11.66 0.05 -22.93
C THR A 102 11.47 0.76 -24.27
N ALA A 103 12.06 1.95 -24.46
CA ALA A 103 11.99 2.67 -25.75
C ALA A 103 12.63 1.88 -26.90
N ILE A 104 13.85 1.36 -26.69
CA ILE A 104 14.57 0.54 -27.68
C ILE A 104 13.76 -0.71 -28.02
N SER A 105 13.21 -1.37 -27.01
CA SER A 105 12.40 -2.59 -27.20
C SER A 105 11.12 -2.30 -27.98
N ALA A 106 10.43 -1.20 -27.65
CA ALA A 106 9.22 -0.76 -28.34
C ALA A 106 9.49 -0.37 -29.80
N LEU A 107 10.57 0.37 -30.05
CA LEU A 107 10.98 0.76 -31.39
C LEU A 107 11.26 -0.47 -32.28
N LYS A 108 12.06 -1.42 -31.77
CA LYS A 108 12.38 -2.67 -32.48
C LYS A 108 11.12 -3.48 -32.79
N GLY A 109 10.28 -3.70 -31.78
CA GLY A 109 9.03 -4.45 -31.94
C GLY A 109 8.10 -3.79 -32.95
N TYR A 110 7.96 -2.47 -32.89
CA TYR A 110 7.14 -1.73 -33.86
C TYR A 110 7.70 -1.84 -35.29
N TRP A 111 9.02 -1.73 -35.46
CA TRP A 111 9.68 -1.83 -36.77
C TRP A 111 9.47 -3.20 -37.42
N GLU A 112 9.62 -4.26 -36.63
CA GLU A 112 9.44 -5.64 -37.07
C GLU A 112 7.96 -5.95 -37.36
N GLU A 113 7.05 -5.60 -36.45
CA GLU A 113 5.62 -5.94 -36.58
C GLU A 113 4.93 -5.19 -37.72
N LYS A 114 5.26 -3.91 -37.91
CA LYS A 114 4.60 -3.07 -38.91
C LYS A 114 5.22 -3.17 -40.29
N LYS A 115 6.35 -3.88 -40.46
CA LYS A 115 7.10 -3.91 -41.71
C LYS A 115 7.28 -2.49 -42.25
N VAL A 116 7.84 -1.63 -41.41
CA VAL A 116 7.93 -0.18 -41.67
C VAL A 116 8.69 0.12 -42.96
N ASP A 117 9.61 -0.77 -43.35
CA ASP A 117 10.31 -0.82 -44.64
C ASP A 117 9.37 -0.84 -45.85
N SER A 118 8.17 -1.42 -45.70
CA SER A 118 7.14 -1.45 -46.74
C SER A 118 6.23 -0.22 -46.76
N ILE A 119 6.35 0.68 -45.78
CA ILE A 119 5.49 1.85 -45.59
C ILE A 119 6.22 3.15 -45.92
N TYR A 120 7.48 3.28 -45.50
CA TYR A 120 8.26 4.51 -45.64
C TYR A 120 9.53 4.29 -46.47
N GLU A 121 9.73 5.13 -47.49
CA GLU A 121 10.89 5.03 -48.38
C GLU A 121 12.22 5.23 -47.65
N ASP A 122 12.23 6.07 -46.61
CA ASP A 122 13.40 6.38 -45.79
C ASP A 122 13.36 5.73 -44.39
N HIS A 123 12.73 4.56 -44.29
CA HIS A 123 12.60 3.78 -43.05
C HIS A 123 13.91 3.66 -42.24
N ASP A 124 15.05 3.42 -42.87
CA ASP A 124 16.34 3.34 -42.17
C ASP A 124 16.71 4.65 -41.47
N LYS A 125 16.51 5.80 -42.15
CA LYS A 125 16.77 7.12 -41.57
C LYS A 125 15.83 7.45 -40.42
N ILE A 126 14.56 7.03 -40.53
CA ILE A 126 13.60 7.22 -39.45
C ILE A 126 14.00 6.37 -38.24
N TYR A 127 14.39 5.11 -38.45
CA TYR A 127 14.82 4.21 -37.40
C TYR A 127 16.06 4.73 -36.67
N GLU A 128 17.09 5.12 -37.43
CA GLU A 128 18.32 5.70 -36.90
C GLU A 128 18.03 7.01 -36.14
N GLY A 129 17.16 7.87 -36.68
CA GLY A 129 16.73 9.10 -36.03
C GLY A 129 16.03 8.84 -34.68
N PHE A 130 15.10 7.89 -34.63
CA PHE A 130 14.44 7.52 -33.38
C PHE A 130 15.41 6.86 -32.39
N MET A 131 16.32 6.01 -32.86
CA MET A 131 17.32 5.39 -32.00
C MET A 131 18.27 6.44 -31.41
N PHE A 132 18.70 7.41 -32.21
CA PHE A 132 19.47 8.55 -31.75
C PHE A 132 18.72 9.36 -30.69
N ALA A 133 17.45 9.72 -30.96
CA ALA A 133 16.61 10.43 -30.02
C ALA A 133 16.49 9.68 -28.68
N ILE A 134 16.32 8.35 -28.71
CA ILE A 134 16.26 7.52 -27.50
C ILE A 134 17.58 7.60 -26.71
N HIS A 135 18.73 7.48 -27.38
CA HIS A 135 20.03 7.49 -26.69
C HIS A 135 20.35 8.85 -26.07
N CYS A 136 19.98 9.95 -26.72
CA CYS A 136 20.26 11.32 -26.29
C CYS A 136 19.32 11.84 -25.20
N SER A 137 18.16 11.21 -24.98
CA SER A 137 17.13 11.73 -24.10
C SER A 137 17.23 11.19 -22.68
N ASN A 138 16.98 12.01 -21.66
CA ASN A 138 16.92 11.57 -20.26
C ASN A 138 15.54 11.80 -19.62
N SER A 139 14.63 12.43 -20.35
CA SER A 139 13.26 12.70 -19.97
C SER A 139 12.32 12.50 -21.17
N VAL A 140 11.01 12.49 -20.91
CA VAL A 140 9.99 12.38 -21.96
C VAL A 140 9.96 13.66 -22.79
N GLU A 141 10.21 14.82 -22.16
CA GLU A 141 10.29 16.13 -22.79
C GLU A 141 11.50 16.23 -23.72
N ASP A 142 12.67 15.76 -23.28
CA ASP A 142 13.86 15.67 -24.15
C ASP A 142 13.56 14.78 -25.36
N TYR A 143 12.99 13.60 -25.11
CA TYR A 143 12.68 12.64 -26.16
C TYR A 143 11.74 13.21 -27.21
N ASN A 144 10.64 13.82 -26.79
CA ASN A 144 9.69 14.46 -27.70
C ASN A 144 10.36 15.60 -28.51
N SER A 145 11.28 16.32 -27.90
CA SER A 145 12.03 17.38 -28.59
C SER A 145 12.98 16.80 -29.65
N GLU A 146 13.67 15.70 -29.33
CA GLU A 146 14.58 14.98 -30.24
C GLU A 146 13.86 14.22 -31.36
N LEU A 147 12.55 13.97 -31.24
CA LEU A 147 11.74 13.39 -32.32
C LEU A 147 11.43 14.41 -33.44
N LEU A 148 11.34 15.71 -33.13
CA LEU A 148 10.95 16.74 -34.11
C LEU A 148 11.88 16.83 -35.34
N PRO A 149 13.22 16.77 -35.19
CA PRO A 149 14.13 16.76 -36.34
C PRO A 149 13.96 15.56 -37.26
N VAL A 150 13.53 14.41 -36.73
CA VAL A 150 13.32 13.20 -37.55
C VAL A 150 12.14 13.44 -38.48
N ILE A 151 11.03 13.95 -37.97
CA ILE A 151 9.81 14.22 -38.74
C ILE A 151 10.06 15.27 -39.83
N THR A 152 10.76 16.35 -39.49
CA THR A 152 10.99 17.44 -40.45
C THR A 152 11.93 17.06 -41.59
N LYS A 153 12.67 15.96 -41.47
CA LYS A 153 13.70 15.52 -42.42
C LYS A 153 13.39 14.19 -43.09
N THR A 154 12.26 13.56 -42.76
CA THR A 154 11.90 12.22 -43.27
C THR A 154 10.47 12.15 -43.77
N THR A 155 10.07 11.01 -44.33
CA THR A 155 8.68 10.74 -44.73
C THR A 155 7.77 10.31 -43.56
N ALA A 156 8.28 10.32 -42.32
CA ALA A 156 7.53 9.97 -41.13
C ALA A 156 6.28 10.85 -40.96
N ASP A 157 5.11 10.21 -40.80
CA ASP A 157 3.85 10.92 -40.65
C ASP A 157 3.50 11.22 -39.18
N ALA A 158 2.41 11.97 -38.99
CA ALA A 158 1.93 12.32 -37.65
C ALA A 158 1.44 11.10 -36.85
N GLN A 159 1.03 10.01 -37.50
CA GLN A 159 0.59 8.80 -36.82
C GLN A 159 1.78 8.06 -36.22
N LEU A 160 2.87 7.91 -36.98
CA LEU A 160 4.12 7.34 -36.50
C LEU A 160 4.68 8.15 -35.34
N LEU A 161 4.66 9.49 -35.43
CA LEU A 161 5.07 10.34 -34.31
C LEU A 161 4.25 10.06 -33.05
N ARG A 162 2.92 9.99 -33.16
CA ARG A 162 2.06 9.77 -31.99
C ARG A 162 2.37 8.45 -31.29
N VAL A 163 2.69 7.41 -32.05
CA VAL A 163 3.11 6.12 -31.50
C VAL A 163 4.51 6.21 -30.91
N ALA A 164 5.45 6.80 -31.64
CA ALA A 164 6.83 6.94 -31.21
C ALA A 164 6.98 7.79 -29.94
N ALA A 165 6.19 8.84 -29.77
CA ALA A 165 6.18 9.71 -28.59
C ALA A 165 5.86 8.97 -27.28
N ASP A 166 5.23 7.81 -27.34
CA ASP A 166 4.95 6.96 -26.18
C ASP A 166 6.02 5.86 -25.96
N PHE A 167 7.02 5.73 -26.85
CA PHE A 167 8.11 4.78 -26.64
C PHE A 167 8.92 5.14 -25.39
N GLY A 168 9.11 4.14 -24.51
CA GLY A 168 9.83 4.31 -23.24
C GLY A 168 9.11 5.17 -22.19
N LYS A 169 7.91 5.67 -22.49
CA LYS A 169 7.14 6.47 -21.54
C LYS A 169 6.52 5.56 -20.48
N CYS A 170 7.15 5.54 -19.31
CA CYS A 170 6.74 4.76 -18.17
C CYS A 170 6.20 5.64 -17.05
N ILE A 171 5.45 5.05 -16.12
CA ILE A 171 4.99 5.75 -14.92
C ILE A 171 6.21 6.18 -14.09
N SER A 172 6.18 7.38 -13.50
CA SER A 172 7.32 7.84 -12.69
C SER A 172 7.57 6.96 -11.46
N PRO A 173 8.83 6.77 -11.05
CA PRO A 173 9.18 6.02 -9.83
C PRO A 173 8.45 6.50 -8.58
N ASN A 174 8.17 7.81 -8.48
CA ASN A 174 7.46 8.40 -7.35
C ASN A 174 6.01 7.89 -7.27
N LEU A 175 5.29 7.84 -8.39
CA LEU A 175 3.93 7.29 -8.43
C LEU A 175 3.92 5.78 -8.14
N ILE A 176 4.92 5.05 -8.64
CA ILE A 176 5.09 3.62 -8.32
C ILE A 176 5.35 3.45 -6.81
N ALA A 177 6.15 4.31 -6.18
CA ALA A 177 6.39 4.28 -4.74
C ALA A 177 5.11 4.53 -3.93
N MET A 178 4.28 5.50 -4.33
CA MET A 178 2.97 5.73 -3.72
C MET A 178 2.03 4.52 -3.87
N TRP A 179 2.03 3.89 -5.05
CA TRP A 179 1.22 2.68 -5.26
C TRP A 179 1.70 1.50 -4.41
N VAL A 180 3.02 1.23 -4.39
CA VAL A 180 3.61 0.14 -3.61
C VAL A 180 3.39 0.36 -2.11
N GLY A 181 3.58 1.58 -1.62
CA GLY A 181 3.32 1.93 -0.22
C GLY A 181 1.87 1.68 0.17
N LEU A 182 0.92 2.08 -0.69
CA LEU A 182 -0.51 1.81 -0.47
C LEU A 182 -0.81 0.32 -0.37
N LEU A 183 -0.31 -0.49 -1.31
CA LEU A 183 -0.52 -1.94 -1.30
C LEU A 183 0.09 -2.59 -0.06
N ASP A 184 1.24 -2.10 0.40
CA ASP A 184 1.86 -2.64 1.60
C ASP A 184 1.06 -2.32 2.87
N ILE A 185 0.53 -1.10 2.98
CA ILE A 185 -0.38 -0.70 4.06
C ILE A 185 -1.62 -1.59 4.09
N VAL A 186 -2.21 -1.87 2.92
CA VAL A 186 -3.38 -2.75 2.83
C VAL A 186 -3.01 -4.16 3.31
N ARG A 187 -1.89 -4.71 2.83
CA ARG A 187 -1.39 -6.02 3.24
C ARG A 187 -1.09 -6.11 4.74
N ILE A 188 -0.50 -5.08 5.33
CA ILE A 188 -0.23 -5.02 6.78
C ILE A 188 -1.56 -5.06 7.53
N ASN A 189 -2.53 -4.22 7.14
CA ASN A 189 -3.85 -4.18 7.78
C ASN A 189 -4.61 -5.51 7.67
N GLU A 190 -4.54 -6.21 6.54
CA GLU A 190 -5.14 -7.53 6.39
C GLU A 190 -4.55 -8.56 7.35
N LYS A 191 -3.22 -8.60 7.48
CA LYS A 191 -2.56 -9.52 8.42
C LYS A 191 -2.96 -9.23 9.86
N THR A 192 -3.06 -7.96 10.23
CA THR A 192 -3.50 -7.56 11.56
C THR A 192 -4.96 -7.97 11.78
N ALA A 193 -5.85 -7.77 10.81
CA ALA A 193 -7.25 -8.19 10.89
C ALA A 193 -7.40 -9.72 10.99
N ILE A 194 -6.67 -10.49 10.19
CA ILE A 194 -6.68 -11.97 10.25
C ILE A 194 -6.16 -12.48 11.60
N ASN A 195 -5.13 -11.82 12.15
CA ASN A 195 -4.63 -12.16 13.50
C ASN A 195 -5.66 -11.83 14.59
N ILE A 196 -6.54 -10.85 14.37
CA ILE A 196 -7.64 -10.51 15.29
C ILE A 196 -8.81 -11.50 15.15
N GLU A 197 -9.18 -11.89 13.93
CA GLU A 197 -10.25 -12.87 13.68
C GLU A 197 -9.90 -14.30 14.14
N LYS A 198 -8.60 -14.63 14.27
CA LYS A 198 -8.14 -15.97 14.69
C LYS A 198 -7.87 -16.15 16.19
N VAL A 199 -8.16 -15.15 17.01
CA VAL A 199 -8.18 -15.35 18.47
C VAL A 199 -9.59 -15.78 18.86
N GLU A 200 -9.88 -17.08 18.76
CA GLU A 200 -11.01 -17.66 19.49
C GLU A 200 -10.74 -17.42 20.98
N VAL A 201 -11.44 -16.44 21.56
CA VAL A 201 -11.41 -16.22 23.00
C VAL A 201 -12.12 -17.42 23.62
N ASN A 202 -11.34 -18.43 24.02
CA ASN A 202 -11.86 -19.45 24.93
C ASN A 202 -12.36 -18.70 26.17
N THR A 203 -13.67 -18.70 26.38
CA THR A 203 -14.34 -17.91 27.42
C THR A 203 -13.85 -18.30 28.82
N GLN A 204 -13.34 -19.53 28.97
CA GLN A 204 -12.68 -20.01 30.18
C GLN A 204 -11.30 -19.36 30.37
N TYR A 205 -10.50 -19.27 29.30
CA TYR A 205 -9.18 -18.61 29.30
C TYR A 205 -9.28 -17.12 29.64
N PHE A 206 -10.28 -16.42 29.09
CA PHE A 206 -10.53 -15.00 29.39
C PHE A 206 -10.97 -14.79 30.84
N LYS A 207 -11.84 -15.68 31.36
CA LYS A 207 -12.26 -15.67 32.78
C LYS A 207 -11.11 -15.91 33.73
N GLU A 208 -10.16 -16.78 33.38
CA GLU A 208 -8.99 -17.07 34.20
C GLU A 208 -7.95 -15.95 34.14
N LEU A 209 -7.66 -15.38 32.96
CA LEU A 209 -6.77 -14.22 32.80
C LEU A 209 -7.22 -12.99 33.61
N LEU A 210 -8.52 -12.70 33.64
CA LEU A 210 -9.07 -11.58 34.39
C LEU A 210 -9.02 -11.78 35.92
N GLN A 211 -8.86 -13.01 36.41
CA GLN A 211 -8.66 -13.27 37.85
C GLN A 211 -7.24 -12.94 38.32
N TYR A 212 -6.28 -12.91 37.39
CA TYR A 212 -4.87 -12.61 37.67
C TYR A 212 -4.44 -11.20 37.22
N ALA A 213 -5.30 -10.47 36.52
CA ALA A 213 -5.01 -9.11 36.08
C ALA A 213 -5.16 -8.13 37.26
N GLU A 214 -4.03 -7.66 37.81
CA GLU A 214 -3.98 -6.48 38.70
C GLU A 214 -4.27 -5.15 37.96
N PHE A 215 -4.57 -5.21 36.66
CA PHE A 215 -4.77 -4.04 35.80
C PHE A 215 -6.22 -3.97 35.31
N SER A 216 -6.82 -2.77 35.43
CA SER A 216 -8.09 -2.42 34.79
C SER A 216 -7.96 -2.51 33.27
N PRO A 217 -8.59 -3.49 32.61
CA PRO A 217 -8.59 -3.54 31.15
C PRO A 217 -9.49 -2.42 30.61
N THR A 218 -8.97 -1.60 29.70
CA THR A 218 -9.80 -0.70 28.89
C THR A 218 -10.37 -1.49 27.72
N PHE A 219 -11.69 -1.48 27.57
CA PHE A 219 -12.39 -2.19 26.51
C PHE A 219 -12.78 -1.21 25.39
N ILE A 220 -12.63 -1.61 24.14
CA ILE A 220 -13.13 -0.83 22.99
C ILE A 220 -14.25 -1.62 22.33
N ILE A 221 -15.48 -1.10 22.38
CA ILE A 221 -16.68 -1.72 21.81
C ILE A 221 -17.27 -0.72 20.81
N GLY A 222 -17.40 -1.10 19.53
CA GLY A 222 -18.04 -0.24 18.53
C GLY A 222 -17.35 1.09 18.21
N GLY A 223 -16.12 1.31 18.70
CA GLY A 223 -15.40 2.58 18.58
C GLY A 223 -15.42 3.45 19.83
N ASP A 224 -16.16 3.05 20.87
CA ASP A 224 -16.20 3.72 22.16
C ASP A 224 -15.25 3.03 23.17
N GLU A 225 -14.44 3.82 23.86
CA GLU A 225 -13.54 3.37 24.93
C GLU A 225 -14.28 3.34 26.28
N PHE A 226 -14.22 2.18 26.95
CA PHE A 226 -14.76 1.97 28.29
C PHE A 226 -13.60 1.67 29.25
N SER A 227 -13.36 2.56 30.22
CA SER A 227 -12.40 2.35 31.31
C SER A 227 -13.13 1.95 32.60
N ASP A 228 -12.62 0.93 33.28
CA ASP A 228 -13.17 0.44 34.55
C ASP A 228 -12.73 1.33 35.73
N ASP A 229 -13.56 2.31 36.09
CA ASP A 229 -13.49 2.97 37.40
C ASP A 229 -14.11 2.01 38.45
N HIS A 230 -13.32 1.02 38.86
CA HIS A 230 -13.33 0.05 39.97
C HIS A 230 -14.54 -0.15 40.93
N THR A 231 -15.74 0.36 40.65
CA THR A 231 -16.82 0.44 41.62
C THR A 231 -18.09 -0.29 41.20
N ASP A 232 -18.30 -0.58 39.91
CA ASP A 232 -19.57 -1.17 39.44
C ASP A 232 -19.48 -2.54 38.73
N PHE A 233 -18.27 -3.05 38.46
CA PHE A 233 -18.10 -4.35 37.77
C PHE A 233 -17.86 -5.57 38.68
N LYS A 234 -17.78 -5.40 40.01
CA LYS A 234 -17.55 -6.50 40.97
C LYS A 234 -18.72 -7.48 41.19
N LYS A 235 -19.68 -7.59 40.27
CA LYS A 235 -20.71 -8.63 40.32
C LYS A 235 -20.58 -9.57 39.14
N VAL A 236 -20.09 -10.78 39.45
CA VAL A 236 -19.87 -11.93 38.57
C VAL A 236 -21.05 -12.24 37.64
N GLU A 237 -22.28 -11.80 37.97
CA GLU A 237 -23.46 -11.95 37.12
C GLU A 237 -23.42 -11.11 35.84
N ARG A 238 -22.86 -9.90 35.85
CA ARG A 238 -22.86 -9.00 34.66
C ARG A 238 -21.84 -9.34 33.58
N TYR A 239 -20.86 -10.20 33.87
CA TYR A 239 -19.89 -10.65 32.86
C TYR A 239 -20.48 -11.70 31.90
N ASN A 240 -21.43 -12.50 32.38
CA ASN A 240 -22.24 -13.33 31.47
C ASN A 240 -23.14 -12.43 30.62
N ASP A 241 -23.74 -11.38 31.20
CA ASP A 241 -24.55 -10.41 30.43
C ASP A 241 -23.71 -9.65 29.40
N LEU A 242 -22.45 -9.33 29.70
CA LEU A 242 -21.51 -8.71 28.75
C LEU A 242 -21.14 -9.68 27.62
N ALA A 243 -20.84 -10.95 27.94
CA ALA A 243 -20.57 -11.97 26.94
C ALA A 243 -21.80 -12.26 26.07
N ILE A 244 -23.00 -12.24 26.67
CA ILE A 244 -24.28 -12.38 25.95
C ILE A 244 -24.53 -11.16 25.07
N ALA A 245 -24.36 -9.93 25.57
CA ALA A 245 -24.55 -8.70 24.81
C ALA A 245 -23.55 -8.56 23.65
N LEU A 246 -22.29 -8.95 23.86
CA LEU A 246 -21.28 -8.99 22.80
C LEU A 246 -21.65 -10.03 21.73
N ASN A 247 -22.16 -11.19 22.13
CA ASN A 247 -22.61 -12.24 21.20
C ASN A 247 -23.90 -11.85 20.45
N GLU A 248 -24.86 -11.21 21.12
CA GLU A 248 -26.11 -10.69 20.54
C GLU A 248 -25.88 -9.54 19.56
N GLN A 249 -24.82 -8.75 19.75
CA GLN A 249 -24.39 -7.70 18.82
C GLN A 249 -23.44 -8.21 17.71
N GLY A 250 -23.15 -9.52 17.67
CA GLY A 250 -22.25 -10.11 16.67
C GLY A 250 -20.77 -9.73 16.85
N ILE A 251 -20.39 -9.26 18.04
CA ILE A 251 -19.04 -8.87 18.41
C ILE A 251 -18.32 -10.09 19.00
N SER A 252 -17.43 -10.68 18.20
CA SER A 252 -16.71 -11.92 18.53
C SER A 252 -15.31 -11.71 19.15
N TYR A 253 -14.90 -10.46 19.39
CA TYR A 253 -13.54 -10.16 19.87
C TYR A 253 -13.48 -8.97 20.84
N ILE A 254 -12.53 -9.05 21.77
CA ILE A 254 -12.18 -7.99 22.71
C ILE A 254 -10.72 -7.58 22.44
N LYS A 255 -10.50 -6.28 22.26
CA LYS A 255 -9.16 -5.71 22.07
C LYS A 255 -8.50 -5.47 23.43
N ILE A 256 -7.58 -6.34 23.83
CA ILE A 256 -6.67 -6.07 24.96
C ILE A 256 -5.37 -5.48 24.39
N PRO A 257 -4.95 -4.26 24.78
CA PRO A 257 -3.67 -3.74 24.38
C PRO A 257 -2.56 -4.53 25.08
N VAL A 258 -1.94 -5.48 24.36
CA VAL A 258 -0.77 -6.21 24.83
C VAL A 258 0.46 -5.36 24.53
N THR A 259 0.76 -4.41 25.40
CA THR A 259 2.12 -3.88 25.49
C THR A 259 2.98 -4.92 26.22
N ASP A 260 3.75 -5.68 25.44
CA ASP A 260 4.76 -6.64 25.89
C ASP A 260 4.29 -7.71 26.90
N LEU A 261 3.87 -8.88 26.40
CA LEU A 261 3.79 -10.12 27.22
C LEU A 261 5.12 -10.46 27.92
N LYS A 262 6.26 -9.95 27.43
CA LYS A 262 7.59 -10.09 28.05
C LYS A 262 7.83 -9.14 29.23
N SER A 263 7.00 -8.11 29.38
CA SER A 263 7.05 -7.16 30.49
C SER A 263 6.16 -7.56 31.67
N LEU A 264 5.28 -8.55 31.47
CA LEU A 264 4.54 -9.21 32.53
C LEU A 264 5.51 -10.14 33.29
N GLN A 265 6.07 -9.65 34.39
CA GLN A 265 6.73 -10.49 35.38
C GLN A 265 5.68 -11.35 36.06
N PHE A 266 5.35 -12.49 35.46
CA PHE A 266 4.62 -13.55 36.14
C PHE A 266 5.52 -14.12 37.23
N GLY A 267 4.99 -14.31 38.44
CA GLY A 267 5.68 -15.08 39.47
C GLY A 267 5.90 -16.52 38.98
N GLU A 268 6.90 -17.20 39.55
CA GLU A 268 7.27 -18.58 39.15
C GLU A 268 6.09 -19.56 39.21
N LYS A 269 5.06 -19.28 40.03
CA LYS A 269 3.83 -20.08 40.09
C LYS A 269 2.92 -19.85 38.89
N GLU A 270 2.72 -18.60 38.46
CA GLU A 270 1.87 -18.27 37.32
C GLU A 270 2.51 -18.73 36.00
N ALA A 271 3.83 -18.61 35.84
CA ALA A 271 4.55 -19.10 34.67
C ALA A 271 4.43 -20.63 34.51
N LYS A 272 4.54 -21.37 35.62
CA LYS A 272 4.42 -22.84 35.64
C LYS A 272 2.99 -23.32 35.33
N GLY A 273 1.97 -22.60 35.79
CA GLY A 273 0.57 -22.89 35.47
C GLY A 273 0.26 -22.71 33.97
N ILE A 274 0.84 -21.67 33.34
CA ILE A 274 0.68 -21.39 31.91
C ILE A 274 1.40 -22.46 31.05
N GLU A 275 2.61 -22.89 31.45
CA GLU A 275 3.35 -23.96 30.76
C GLU A 275 2.68 -25.33 30.87
N GLU A 276 2.21 -25.73 32.06
CA GLU A 276 1.51 -27.00 32.27
C GLU A 276 0.16 -27.06 31.53
N TYR A 277 -0.50 -25.91 31.34
CA TYR A 277 -1.76 -25.81 30.59
C TYR A 277 -1.53 -25.81 29.08
N HIS A 278 -0.52 -25.10 28.56
CA HIS A 278 -0.13 -25.18 27.14
C HIS A 278 0.25 -26.61 26.72
N ALA A 279 0.85 -27.40 27.61
CA ALA A 279 1.14 -28.80 27.38
C ALA A 279 -0.13 -29.67 27.29
N ARG A 280 -1.24 -29.28 27.94
CA ARG A 280 -2.51 -30.03 27.93
C ARG A 280 -3.39 -29.79 26.70
N TYR A 281 -3.36 -28.58 26.13
CA TYR A 281 -4.31 -28.16 25.09
C TYR A 281 -3.68 -27.98 23.70
N LYS A 282 -2.40 -28.34 23.53
CA LYS A 282 -1.76 -28.50 22.21
C LYS A 282 -2.13 -29.86 21.60
N LYS A 283 -3.38 -30.03 21.17
CA LYS A 283 -3.81 -31.07 20.22
C LYS A 283 -4.72 -30.46 19.17
#